data_AF-A0A1Q9MTB1-F1
#
_entry.id   AF-A0A1Q9MTB1-F1
#
_cell.length_a   1.000
_cell.length_b   1.000
_cell.length_c   1.000
_cell.angle_alpha   90.00
_cell.angle_beta   90.00
_cell.angle_gamma   90.00
#
_symmetry.space_group_name_H-M   'P 1'
#
loop_
_entity.id
_entity.type
_entity.pdbx_description
1 polymer ?
#
loop_
_entity_poly.entity_id
_entity_poly.type
_entity_poly.pdbx_seq_one_letter_code
_entity_poly.pdbx_strand_id
1 'polypeptide(L)' 'MVQFRLVLESESNKKNPRVLKLNVAPSKVKGFVNFINQSVKEKRPITIYFEKMEGTIREKSKLRGSFTFHEEDVK' A
#
# COMPACT_ATOMS: atom_id res chain seq x y z
N MET A 1 7.71 20.46 -2.07
CA MET A 1 6.62 19.58 -1.60
C MET A 1 6.94 18.17 -2.04
N VAL A 2 7.08 17.21 -1.12
CA VAL A 2 7.41 15.81 -1.46
C VAL A 2 6.18 15.16 -2.09
N GLN A 3 6.26 14.73 -3.35
CA GLN A 3 5.22 13.92 -3.98
C GLN A 3 5.48 12.46 -3.68
N PHE A 4 4.60 11.83 -2.90
CA PHE A 4 4.69 10.42 -2.54
C PHE A 4 3.70 9.61 -3.40
N ARG A 5 4.15 8.47 -3.93
CA ARG A 5 3.34 7.56 -4.76
C ARG A 5 3.47 6.14 -4.24
N LEU A 6 2.34 5.46 -4.07
CA LEU A 6 2.31 4.01 -3.90
C LEU A 6 2.33 3.38 -5.30
N VAL A 7 3.33 2.54 -5.56
CA VAL A 7 3.46 1.80 -6.82
C VAL A 7 3.11 0.35 -6.53
N LEU A 8 2.09 -0.16 -7.22
CA LEU A 8 1.70 -1.56 -7.20
C LEU A 8 2.16 -2.17 -8.51
N GLU A 9 3.09 -3.11 -8.43
CA GLU A 9 3.60 -3.85 -9.57
C GLU A 9 3.20 -5.32 -9.41
N SER A 10 2.64 -5.89 -10.47
CA SER A 10 2.36 -7.32 -10.53
C SER A 10 3.19 -7.96 -11.63
N GLU A 11 3.76 -9.11 -11.31
CA GLU A 11 4.41 -9.98 -12.29
C GLU A 11 3.45 -10.30 -13.44
N SER A 12 3.97 -10.35 -14.65
CA SER A 12 3.21 -10.76 -15.83
C SER A 12 4.05 -11.70 -16.67
N ASN A 13 3.43 -12.79 -17.14
CA ASN A 13 4.04 -13.70 -18.11
C ASN A 13 4.25 -13.05 -19.49
N LYS A 14 3.75 -11.82 -19.69
CA LYS A 14 3.97 -11.01 -20.90
C LYS A 14 5.11 -10.03 -20.64
N LYS A 15 5.84 -9.65 -21.69
CA LYS A 15 7.05 -8.79 -21.67
C LYS A 15 6.99 -7.50 -20.83
N ASN A 16 5.81 -7.04 -20.40
CA ASN A 16 5.64 -5.84 -19.60
C ASN A 16 4.87 -6.14 -18.30
N PRO A 17 5.43 -5.83 -17.12
CA PRO A 17 4.72 -5.92 -15.85
C PRO A 17 3.54 -4.94 -15.83
N ARG A 18 2.48 -5.28 -15.10
CA ARG A 18 1.37 -4.34 -14.88
C ARG A 18 1.71 -3.48 -13.68
N VAL A 19 1.74 -2.17 -13.91
CA VAL A 19 2.07 -1.18 -12.88
C VAL A 19 0.89 -0.23 -12.69
N LEU A 20 0.44 -0.07 -11.44
CA LEU A 20 -0.53 0.94 -11.03
C LEU A 20 0.12 1.91 -10.05
N LYS A 21 0.07 3.20 -10.38
CA LYS A 21 0.64 4.27 -9.54
C LYS A 21 -0.48 5.07 -8.89
N LEU A 22 -0.52 5.07 -7.56
CA LEU A 22 -1.51 5.78 -6.75
C LEU A 22 -0.83 6.98 -6.06
N ASN A 23 -1.26 8.19 -6.38
CA ASN A 23 -0.78 9.39 -5.70
C ASN A 23 -1.30 9.41 -4.27
N VAL A 24 -0.42 9.63 -3.29
CA VAL A 24 -0.82 9.86 -1.90
C VAL A 24 -1.03 11.35 -1.72
N ALA A 25 -2.25 11.73 -1.30
CA ALA A 25 -2.59 13.13 -1.06
C ALA A 25 -1.64 13.74 0.00
N PRO A 26 -1.18 15.00 -0.15
CA PRO A 26 -0.21 15.61 0.77
C PRO A 26 -0.60 15.52 2.25
N SER A 27 -1.89 15.68 2.57
CA SER A 27 -2.44 15.58 3.93
C SER A 27 -2.36 14.18 4.54
N LYS A 28 -2.13 13.14 3.73
CA LYS A 28 -2.03 11.74 4.15
C LYS A 28 -0.60 11.22 4.16
N VAL A 29 0.36 11.92 3.52
CA VAL A 29 1.76 11.47 3.39
C VAL A 29 2.39 11.17 4.75
N LYS A 30 2.30 12.10 5.71
CA LYS A 30 2.90 11.93 7.04
C LYS A 30 2.34 10.70 7.77
N GLY A 31 1.02 10.54 7.75
CA GLY A 31 0.35 9.39 8.38
C GLY A 31 0.72 8.07 7.72
N PHE A 32 0.78 8.06 6.38
CA PHE A 32 1.17 6.89 5.61
C PHE A 32 2.60 6.45 5.92
N VAL A 33 3.57 7.36 5.84
CA VAL A 33 4.99 7.05 6.14
C VAL A 33 5.16 6.52 7.56
N ASN A 34 4.52 7.16 8.55
CA ASN A 34 4.58 6.71 9.94
C ASN A 34 4.02 5.28 10.10
N PHE A 35 2.89 4.99 9.46
CA PHE A 35 2.28 3.66 9.50
C PHE A 35 3.20 2.57 8.92
N ILE A 36 3.82 2.84 7.78
CA ILE A 36 4.74 1.89 7.13
C ILE A 36 5.97 1.66 8.01
N ASN A 37 6.62 2.73 8.47
CA ASN A 37 7.83 2.63 9.31
C ASN A 37 7.57 1.87 10.61
N GLN A 38 6.40 2.09 11.23
CA GLN A 38 6.02 1.35 12.43
C GLN A 38 5.81 -0.13 12.13
N SER A 39 5.11 -0.44 11.03
CA SER A 39 4.83 -1.83 10.63
C SER A 39 6.11 -2.61 10.33
N VAL A 40 7.08 -1.97 9.66
CA VAL A 40 8.43 -2.50 9.41
C VAL A 40 9.17 -2.74 10.73
N LYS A 41 9.26 -1.73 11.59
CA LYS A 41 9.97 -1.80 12.88
C LYS A 41 9.43 -2.90 13.78
N GLU A 42 8.10 -3.04 13.83
CA GLU A 42 7.42 -4.07 14.63
C GLU A 42 7.40 -5.45 13.96
N LYS A 43 7.90 -5.56 12.72
CA LYS A 43 7.84 -6.78 11.89
C LYS A 43 6.42 -7.34 11.79
N ARG A 44 5.42 -6.45 11.77
CA ARG A 44 4.00 -6.82 11.72
C ARG A 44 3.53 -6.81 10.26
N PRO A 45 2.83 -7.86 9.82
CA PRO A 45 2.26 -7.87 8.49
C PRO A 45 1.16 -6.82 8.39
N ILE A 46 1.10 -6.12 7.26
CA ILE A 46 0.00 -5.25 6.91
C ILE A 46 -1.00 -5.99 6.04
N THR A 47 -2.28 -5.69 6.20
CA THR A 47 -3.34 -6.23 5.35
C THR A 47 -3.86 -5.16 4.42
N ILE A 48 -3.78 -5.39 3.12
CA ILE A 48 -4.50 -4.61 2.11
C ILE A 48 -5.81 -5.35 1.81
N TYR A 49 -6.91 -4.60 1.83
CA TYR A 49 -8.23 -5.07 1.43
C TYR A 49 -8.99 -3.91 0.81
N PHE A 50 -10.01 -4.23 0.02
CA PHE A 50 -10.94 -3.23 -0.51
C PHE A 50 -12.07 -3.00 0.48
N GLU A 51 -12.47 -1.75 0.67
CA GLU A 51 -13.66 -1.41 1.45
C GLU A 51 -14.71 -0.83 0.51
N LYS A 52 -15.89 -1.45 0.46
CA LYS A 52 -17.05 -0.89 -0.24
C LYS A 52 -17.67 0.17 0.66
N MET A 53 -17.84 1.37 0.13
CA MET A 53 -18.47 2.49 0.83
C MET A 53 -19.84 2.79 0.19
N GLU A 54 -20.90 2.71 1.00
CA GLU A 54 -22.26 3.05 0.58
C GLU A 54 -22.92 3.88 1.70
N GLY A 55 -22.95 5.20 1.54
CA GLY A 55 -23.37 6.12 2.60
C GLY A 55 -22.51 6.00 3.85
N THR A 56 -23.12 5.58 4.97
CA THR A 56 -22.44 5.30 6.26
C THR A 56 -21.98 3.84 6.39
N ILE A 57 -22.42 2.96 5.50
CA ILE A 57 -22.08 1.54 5.53
C ILE A 57 -20.65 1.36 5.01
N ARG A 58 -19.87 0.57 5.74
CA ARG A 58 -18.51 0.17 5.39
C ARG A 58 -18.44 -1.34 5.42
N GLU A 59 -18.23 -1.95 4.26
CA GLU A 59 -18.12 -3.40 4.13
C GLU A 59 -16.74 -3.77 3.61
N LYS A 60 -16.03 -4.62 4.35
CA LYS A 60 -14.72 -5.13 3.93
C LYS A 60 -14.92 -6.21 2.87
N SER A 61 -14.22 -6.05 1.75
CA SER A 61 -14.15 -7.07 0.70
C SER A 61 -13.52 -8.35 1.23
N LYS A 62 -14.00 -9.49 0.69
CA LYS A 62 -13.36 -10.79 0.89
C LYS A 62 -11.97 -10.86 0.24
N LEU A 63 -11.71 -10.02 -0.76
CA LEU A 63 -10.40 -9.92 -1.41
C LEU A 63 -9.45 -9.12 -0.51
N ARG A 64 -8.48 -9.83 0.07
CA ARG A 64 -7.46 -9.28 0.97
C ARG A 64 -6.12 -9.97 0.75
N GLY A 65 -5.03 -9.23 0.92
CA GLY A 65 -3.67 -9.73 0.94
C GLY A 65 -2.98 -9.28 2.22
N SER A 66 -2.12 -10.14 2.77
CA SER A 66 -1.29 -9.82 3.93
C SER A 66 0.17 -9.93 3.53
N PHE A 67 0.96 -8.92 3.85
CA PHE A 67 2.38 -8.90 3.50
C PHE A 67 3.20 -8.12 4.52
N THR A 68 4.47 -8.48 4.62
CA THR A 68 5.44 -7.83 5.50
C THR A 68 6.35 -6.98 4.64
N PHE A 69 6.57 -5.74 5.04
CA PHE A 69 7.57 -4.90 4.41
C PHE A 69 8.96 -5.29 4.91
N HIS A 70 9.91 -5.28 4.00
CA HIS A 70 11.33 -5.47 4.28
C HIS A 70 12.06 -4.19 3.89
N GLU A 71 13.02 -3.77 4.70
CA GLU A 71 13.97 -2.73 4.30
C GLU A 71 14.97 -3.38 3.34
N GLU A 72 15.04 -2.85 2.12
CA GLU A 72 16.13 -3.16 1.22
C GLU A 72 17.18 -2.07 1.36
N ASP A 73 18.41 -2.44 1.69
CA ASP A 73 19.55 -1.54 1.63
C ASP A 73 19.79 -1.15 0.17
N VAL A 74 19.45 0.09 -0.18
CA VAL A 74 19.81 0.66 -1.48
C VAL A 74 21.28 1.06 -1.40
N LYS A 75 22.15 0.23 -1.98
CA LYS A 75 23.58 0.56 -2.19
C LYS A 75 23.75 1.72 -3.17
#